data_AF-A0A920R581-F1
#
_entry.id   AF-A0A920R581-F1
#
_cell.length_a   1.000
_cell.length_b   1.000
_cell.length_c   1.000
_cell.angle_alpha   90.00
_cell.angle_beta   90.00
_cell.angle_gamma   90.00
#
_symmetry.space_group_name_H-M   'P 1'
#
loop_
_entity.id
_entity.type
_entity.pdbx_description
1 polymer ?
#
loop_
_entity_poly.entity_id
_entity_poly.type
_entity_poly.pdbx_seq_one_letter_code
_entity_poly.pdbx_strand_id
1 'polypeptide(L)' 'MTRILAAGLTELGYSLVDDAYFDTIKVRVPGLAGRITGKARESQINLRYIDADHLGITLGRNNQTKKYFEPLAGISY' A
#
# COMPACT_ATOMS: atom_id res chain seq x y z
N MET A 1 5.49 6.43 10.89
CA MET A 1 4.30 5.64 10.52
C MET A 1 4.71 4.31 9.88
N THR A 2 5.50 4.30 8.81
CA THR A 2 6.00 3.07 8.17
C THR A 2 6.73 2.12 9.14
N ARG A 3 7.55 2.65 10.05
CA ARG A 3 8.26 1.83 11.06
C ARG A 3 7.35 1.15 12.09
N ILE A 4 6.18 1.76 12.40
CA ILE A 4 5.18 1.16 13.29
C ILE A 4 4.48 0.00 12.57
N LEU A 5 4.14 0.20 11.29
CA LEU A 5 3.60 -0.88 10.46
C LEU A 5 4.59 -2.05 10.35
N ALA A 6 5.86 -1.76 10.09
CA ALA A 6 6.92 -2.78 10.04
C ALA A 6 7.01 -3.58 11.34
N ALA A 7 7.05 -2.89 12.48
CA ALA A 7 7.08 -3.55 13.79
C ALA A 7 5.84 -4.44 14.02
N GLY A 8 4.64 -3.95 13.69
CA GLY A 8 3.40 -4.73 13.81
C GLY A 8 3.36 -5.94 12.89
N LEU A 9 3.89 -5.84 11.66
CA LEU A 9 4.00 -6.99 10.76
C LEU A 9 4.97 -8.05 11.29
N THR A 10 6.10 -7.63 11.86
CA THR A 10 7.05 -8.55 12.51
C THR A 10 6.44 -9.21 13.74
N GLU A 11 5.69 -8.48 14.57
CA GLU A 11 5.00 -9.03 15.75
C GLU A 11 3.92 -10.05 15.36
N LEU A 12 3.26 -9.85 14.22
CA LEU A 12 2.33 -10.81 13.61
C LEU A 12 3.03 -12.02 12.93
N GLY A 13 4.36 -12.08 12.98
CA GLY A 13 5.17 -13.20 12.47
C GLY A 13 5.53 -13.11 10.98
N TYR A 14 5.31 -11.95 10.34
CA TYR A 14 5.70 -11.75 8.95
C TYR A 14 7.15 -11.24 8.84
N SER A 15 7.89 -11.76 7.86
CA SER A 15 9.27 -11.31 7.60
C SER A 15 9.28 -10.18 6.58
N LEU A 16 9.98 -9.09 6.90
CA LEU A 16 10.32 -8.06 5.92
C LEU A 16 11.43 -8.57 5.01
N VAL A 17 11.35 -8.26 3.72
CA VAL A 17 12.36 -8.68 2.72
C VAL A 17 13.53 -7.69 2.67
N ASP A 18 13.28 -6.42 2.94
CA ASP A 18 14.24 -5.33 2.84
C ASP A 18 14.48 -4.73 4.26
N ASP A 19 15.75 -4.61 4.67
CA ASP A 19 16.15 -4.02 5.97
C ASP A 19 15.92 -2.50 6.03
N ALA A 20 15.86 -1.83 4.88
CA ALA A 20 15.66 -0.39 4.76
C ALA A 20 14.43 -0.08 3.90
N TYR A 21 13.58 0.83 4.39
CA TYR A 21 12.33 1.23 3.73
C TYR A 21 11.96 2.67 4.11
N PHE A 22 11.27 3.36 3.19
CA PHE A 22 10.79 4.72 3.41
C PHE A 22 9.26 4.76 3.56
N ASP A 23 8.54 4.70 2.44
CA ASP A 23 7.08 4.61 2.39
C ASP A 23 6.57 3.21 2.00
N THR A 24 7.43 2.38 1.42
CA THR A 24 7.07 1.05 0.90
C THR A 24 7.86 -0.06 1.62
N ILE A 25 7.13 -1.05 2.17
CA ILE A 25 7.68 -2.24 2.81
C ILE A 25 7.39 -3.46 1.94
N LYS A 26 8.38 -4.32 1.71
CA LYS A 26 8.17 -5.64 1.11
C LYS A 26 8.09 -6.70 2.21
N VAL A 27 7.04 -7.51 2.19
CA VAL A 27 6.77 -8.55 3.19
C VAL A 27 6.66 -9.91 2.52
N ARG A 28 7.22 -10.94 3.18
CA ARG A 28 7.09 -12.34 2.78
C ARG A 28 5.83 -12.94 3.41
N VAL A 29 4.98 -13.52 2.57
CA VAL A 29 3.66 -14.09 2.88
C VAL A 29 3.45 -15.39 2.08
N PRO A 30 4.13 -16.50 2.47
CA PRO A 30 4.24 -17.68 1.63
C PRO A 30 2.88 -18.27 1.23
N GLY A 31 2.60 -18.37 -0.07
CA GLY A 31 1.33 -18.87 -0.62
C GLY A 31 0.07 -18.05 -0.25
N LEU A 32 0.23 -16.90 0.42
CA LEU A 32 -0.88 -16.11 0.97
C LEU A 32 -1.05 -14.77 0.25
N ALA A 33 -0.12 -14.38 -0.62
CA ALA A 33 -0.13 -13.07 -1.27
C ALA A 33 -1.46 -12.76 -1.98
N GLY A 34 -2.01 -13.72 -2.73
CA GLY A 34 -3.29 -13.54 -3.42
C GLY A 34 -4.49 -13.38 -2.46
N ARG A 35 -4.52 -14.16 -1.38
CA ARG A 35 -5.60 -14.10 -0.37
C ARG A 35 -5.58 -12.79 0.41
N ILE A 36 -4.38 -12.31 0.76
CA ILE A 36 -4.19 -11.06 1.52
C ILE A 36 -4.51 -9.85 0.63
N THR A 37 -4.08 -9.84 -0.63
CA THR A 37 -4.40 -8.77 -1.59
C THR A 37 -5.90 -8.64 -1.81
N GLY A 38 -6.64 -9.76 -1.82
CA GLY A 38 -8.10 -9.75 -1.88
C GLY A 38 -8.75 -9.05 -0.69
N LYS A 39 -8.27 -9.30 0.53
CA LYS A 39 -8.83 -8.70 1.77
C LYS A 39 -8.45 -7.23 1.98
N ALA A 40 -7.29 -6.80 1.49
CA ALA A 40 -6.78 -5.46 1.80
C ALA A 40 -7.42 -4.31 1.03
N ARG A 41 -8.19 -4.59 -0.03
CA ARG A 41 -8.92 -3.56 -0.78
C ARG A 41 -9.92 -2.80 0.11
N GLU A 42 -10.25 -3.33 1.28
CA GLU A 42 -11.19 -2.74 2.23
C GLU A 42 -10.52 -1.80 3.27
N SER A 43 -9.20 -1.86 3.45
CA SER A 43 -8.51 -1.20 4.57
C SER A 43 -7.73 0.08 4.19
N GLN A 44 -7.93 0.65 3.00
CA GLN A 44 -7.18 1.82 2.51
C GLN A 44 -5.64 1.65 2.49
N ILE A 45 -5.15 0.42 2.53
CA ILE A 45 -3.73 0.08 2.40
C ILE A 45 -3.47 -0.26 0.93
N ASN A 46 -2.53 0.45 0.30
CA ASN A 46 -2.11 0.11 -1.05
C ASN A 46 -1.21 -1.13 -1.00
N LEU A 47 -1.80 -2.30 -1.21
CA LEU A 47 -1.06 -3.54 -1.43
C LEU A 47 -0.72 -3.71 -2.90
N ARG A 48 0.55 -4.04 -3.16
CA ARG A 48 1.07 -4.44 -4.46
C ARG A 48 1.40 -5.92 -4.42
N TYR A 49 0.73 -6.70 -5.27
CA TYR A 49 1.10 -8.09 -5.51
C TYR A 49 2.46 -8.13 -6.24
N ILE A 50 3.42 -8.91 -5.72
CA ILE A 50 4.73 -9.11 -6.35
C ILE A 50 4.77 -10.53 -6.93
N ASP A 51 4.57 -11.53 -6.07
CA ASP A 51 4.49 -12.95 -6.44
C ASP A 51 3.68 -13.72 -5.37
N ALA A 52 3.59 -15.05 -5.50
CA ALA A 52 2.78 -15.89 -4.63
C ALA A 52 3.17 -15.80 -3.14
N ASP A 53 4.43 -15.43 -2.87
CA ASP A 53 5.04 -15.40 -1.55
C ASP A 53 5.43 -13.99 -1.10
N HIS A 54 5.24 -12.94 -1.91
CA HIS A 54 5.65 -11.57 -1.54
C HIS A 54 4.62 -10.51 -1.88
N LEU A 55 4.50 -9.52 -0.97
CA LEU A 55 3.67 -8.34 -1.13
C LEU A 55 4.46 -7.06 -0.85
N GLY A 56 4.17 -6.02 -1.62
CA GLY A 56 4.56 -4.64 -1.31
C GLY A 56 3.44 -3.91 -0.59
N ILE A 57 3.78 -3.14 0.43
CA ILE A 57 2.84 -2.33 1.22
C ILE A 57 3.31 -0.88 1.18
N THR A 58 2.52 0.01 0.59
CA THR A 58 2.87 1.43 0.48
C THR A 58 1.97 2.30 1.35
N LEU A 59 2.57 3.05 2.29
CA LEU A 59 1.91 4.11 3.04
C LEU A 59 1.97 5.43 2.27
N GLY A 60 1.00 5.63 1.39
CA GLY A 60 0.76 6.92 0.74
C GLY A 60 -0.27 7.74 1.50
N ARG A 61 -0.06 9.05 1.58
CA ARG A 61 -1.16 9.98 1.87
C ARG A 61 -2.17 9.82 0.73
N ASN A 62 -3.40 9.44 1.02
CA ASN A 62 -4.49 9.40 0.06
C ASN A 62 -4.83 10.83 -0.37
N ASN A 63 -4.08 11.36 -1.33
CA ASN A 63 -4.47 12.59 -2.02
C ASN A 63 -5.65 12.22 -2.94
N GLN A 64 -6.88 12.14 -2.39
CA GLN A 64 -8.09 12.35 -3.17
C GLN A 64 -8.15 13.82 -3.65
N THR A 65 -7.06 14.33 -4.22
CA THR A 65 -7.03 15.66 -4.81
C THR A 65 -7.45 15.53 -6.25
N LYS A 66 -8.78 15.44 -6.41
CA LYS A 66 -9.62 16.29 -7.28
C LYS A 66 -10.91 15.58 -7.64
N LYS A 67 -11.88 15.66 -6.71
CA LYS A 67 -13.31 15.65 -7.02
C LYS A 67 -13.84 17.06 -7.36
N TYR A 68 -12.95 18.03 -7.64
CA TYR A 68 -13.33 19.44 -7.84
C TYR A 68 -12.50 20.14 -8.94
N PHE A 69 -12.36 19.54 -10.12
CA PHE A 69 -12.08 20.36 -11.32
C PHE A 69 -13.38 20.42 -12.12
N GLU A 70 -14.29 21.25 -11.61
CA GLU A 70 -15.38 21.77 -12.43
C GLU A 70 -14.79 22.53 -13.64
N PRO A 71 -15.44 22.47 -14.81
CA PRO A 71 -14.90 22.99 -16.06
C PRO A 71 -14.93 24.52 -16.10
N LEU A 72 -13.85 25.17 -15.67
CA LEU A 72 -13.57 26.58 -16.00
C LEU A 72 -12.93 26.73 -17.40
N ALA A 73 -13.36 25.93 -18.37
CA ALA A 73 -12.88 25.99 -19.76
C ALA A 73 -13.92 26.61 -20.73
N GLY A 74 -14.86 27.39 -20.20
CA GLY A 74 -15.92 28.04 -20.98
C GLY A 74 -15.74 29.54 -21.22
N ILE A 75 -14.62 30.16 -20.79
CA ILE A 75 -14.36 31.58 -21.02
C ILE A 75 -13.32 31.69 -22.14
N SER A 76 -13.82 31.75 -23.38
CA SER A 76 -13.04 32.08 -24.57
C SER A 76 -12.78 33.59 -24.63
N TYR A 77 -11.57 33.95 -25.06
CA TYR A 77 -11.14 35.32 -25.39
C TYR A 77 -11.76 35.78 -26.73
#